data_AF-A0A4Y7SXI9-F1
#
_entry.id   AF-A0A4Y7SXI9-F1
#
_cell.length_a   1.000
_cell.length_b   1.000
_cell.length_c   1.000
_cell.angle_alpha   90.00
_cell.angle_beta   90.00
_cell.angle_gamma   90.00
#
_symmetry.space_group_name_H-M   'P 1'
#
loop_
_entity.id
_entity.type
_entity.pdbx_description
1 polymer ?
#
loop_
_entity_poly.entity_id
_entity_poly.type
_entity_poly.pdbx_seq_one_letter_code
_entity_poly.pdbx_strand_id
1 'polypeptide(L)'
;MLVFPYVHNLGTPGFQCAVVNLVPWKKLHNIRDMVDVMHHTSLNIFNKVKVVVTNENGPSKRIGKGKDIMSALVKANMSASEEDKLTDEELIGQASTIIFAAMDMTSNGMSRILYLLSKHPAVQDRLWQEVTEAYANHGGDLDYETLNSLPYLDAVCRELLRV
;
A
#
# COMPACT_ATOMS: atom_id res chain seq x y z
N MET A 1 -25.51 2.85 -10.32
CA MET A 1 -24.34 1.95 -10.47
C MET A 1 -24.56 0.99 -11.65
N LEU A 2 -24.99 1.50 -12.83
CA LEU A 2 -25.45 0.66 -13.96
C LEU A 2 -24.86 1.07 -15.32
N VAL A 3 -24.08 2.15 -15.38
CA VAL A 3 -23.55 2.72 -16.63
C VAL A 3 -22.05 2.45 -16.81
N PHE A 4 -21.34 2.13 -15.74
CA PHE A 4 -19.88 1.96 -15.73
C PHE A 4 -19.34 0.89 -16.72
N PRO A 5 -20.00 -0.28 -16.92
CA PRO A 5 -19.51 -1.29 -17.86
C PRO A 5 -19.59 -0.84 -19.34
N TYR A 6 -20.46 0.12 -19.66
CA TYR A 6 -20.69 0.57 -21.04
C TYR A 6 -19.83 1.77 -21.45
N VAL A 7 -19.22 2.49 -20.50
CA VAL A 7 -18.45 3.72 -20.76
C VAL A 7 -16.94 3.48 -20.83
N HIS A 8 -16.47 2.31 -20.37
CA HIS A 8 -15.05 1.93 -20.36
C HIS A 8 -14.37 1.95 -21.75
N ASN A 9 -15.14 1.80 -22.85
CA ASN A 9 -14.62 1.83 -24.22
C ASN A 9 -14.89 3.14 -24.99
N LEU A 10 -15.43 4.18 -24.34
CA LEU A 10 -15.74 5.45 -25.02
C LEU A 10 -14.53 6.40 -24.99
N GLY A 11 -13.78 6.43 -26.09
CA GLY A 11 -12.73 7.41 -26.36
C GLY A 11 -11.37 7.11 -25.72
N THR A 12 -10.40 8.00 -25.93
CA THR A 12 -9.05 7.89 -25.37
C THR A 12 -9.02 8.24 -23.88
N PRO A 13 -8.02 7.78 -23.10
CA PRO A 13 -7.91 8.13 -21.67
C PRO A 13 -7.91 9.65 -21.41
N GLY A 14 -7.31 10.43 -22.31
CA GLY A 14 -7.34 11.90 -22.25
C GLY A 14 -8.73 12.49 -22.47
N PHE A 15 -9.51 11.91 -23.39
CA PHE A 15 -10.90 12.31 -23.60
C PHE A 15 -11.77 11.97 -22.38
N GLN A 16 -11.60 10.79 -21.81
CA GLN A 16 -12.33 10.38 -20.60
C GLN A 16 -12.03 11.31 -19.41
N CYS A 17 -10.76 11.67 -19.20
CA CYS A 17 -10.37 12.63 -18.17
C CYS A 17 -10.96 14.03 -18.44
N ALA A 18 -10.95 14.51 -19.69
CA ALA A 18 -11.58 15.77 -20.06
C ALA A 18 -13.09 15.78 -19.80
N VAL A 19 -13.79 14.69 -20.10
CA VAL A 19 -15.22 14.51 -19.78
C VAL A 19 -15.44 14.55 -18.27
N VAL A 20 -14.63 13.83 -17.49
CA VAL A 20 -14.73 13.86 -16.02
C VAL A 20 -14.54 15.27 -15.47
N ASN A 21 -13.61 16.05 -16.02
CA ASN A 21 -13.35 17.44 -15.60
C ASN A 21 -14.50 18.41 -15.92
N LEU A 22 -15.28 18.12 -16.95
CA LEU A 22 -16.44 18.93 -17.35
C LEU A 22 -17.68 18.66 -16.49
N VAL A 23 -17.74 17.51 -15.81
CA VAL A 23 -18.88 17.13 -14.98
C VAL A 23 -18.78 17.82 -13.61
N PRO A 24 -19.78 18.60 -13.17
CA PRO A 24 -19.74 19.36 -11.92
C PRO A 24 -20.01 18.49 -10.68
N TRP A 25 -19.41 17.29 -10.61
CA TRP A 25 -19.63 16.32 -9.53
C TRP A 25 -18.38 16.13 -8.70
N LYS A 26 -18.35 16.78 -7.51
CA LYS A 26 -17.20 16.72 -6.58
C LYS A 26 -16.72 15.29 -6.27
N LYS A 27 -17.65 14.33 -6.14
CA LYS A 27 -17.29 12.93 -5.87
C LYS A 27 -16.51 12.29 -7.01
N LEU A 28 -16.86 12.60 -8.27
CA LEU A 28 -16.13 12.08 -9.43
C LEU A 28 -14.73 12.69 -9.53
N HIS A 29 -14.59 14.00 -9.25
CA HIS A 29 -13.27 14.64 -9.19
C HIS A 29 -12.39 14.04 -8.09
N ASN A 30 -12.94 13.77 -6.90
CA ASN A 30 -12.18 13.13 -5.83
C ASN A 30 -11.70 11.73 -6.24
N ILE A 31 -12.53 10.94 -6.92
CA ILE A 31 -12.14 9.61 -7.42
C ILE A 31 -11.05 9.73 -8.47
N ARG A 32 -11.18 10.66 -9.43
CA ARG A 32 -10.13 10.96 -10.42
C ARG A 32 -8.82 11.31 -9.72
N ASP A 33 -8.85 12.26 -8.78
CA ASP A 33 -7.66 12.72 -8.05
C ASP A 33 -6.99 11.57 -7.28
N MET A 34 -7.78 10.69 -6.66
CA MET A 34 -7.26 9.48 -6.02
C MET A 34 -6.57 8.55 -7.02
N VAL A 35 -7.20 8.28 -8.16
CA VAL A 35 -6.64 7.42 -9.21
C VAL A 35 -5.35 8.03 -9.78
N ASP A 36 -5.32 9.34 -10.02
CA ASP A 36 -4.15 10.04 -10.52
C ASP A 36 -2.99 9.98 -9.53
N VAL A 37 -3.25 10.20 -8.24
CA VAL A 37 -2.23 10.08 -7.18
C VAL A 37 -1.70 8.65 -7.08
N MET A 38 -2.58 7.65 -7.14
CA MET A 38 -2.19 6.25 -7.13
C MET A 38 -1.33 5.90 -8.34
N HIS A 39 -1.79 6.23 -9.54
CA HIS A 39 -1.07 5.95 -10.78
C HIS A 39 0.30 6.61 -10.79
N HIS A 40 0.36 7.90 -10.43
CA HIS A 40 1.61 8.65 -10.38
C HIS A 40 2.58 8.09 -9.34
N THR A 41 2.08 7.72 -8.15
CA THR A 41 2.89 7.10 -7.10
C THR A 41 3.44 5.75 -7.54
N SER A 42 2.62 4.91 -8.16
CA SER A 42 3.03 3.60 -8.69
C SER A 42 4.10 3.72 -9.77
N LEU A 43 3.92 4.65 -10.72
CA LEU A 43 4.92 4.95 -11.74
C LEU A 43 6.25 5.38 -11.12
N ASN A 44 6.20 6.27 -10.14
CA ASN A 44 7.40 6.75 -9.45
C ASN A 44 8.12 5.62 -8.71
N ILE A 45 7.39 4.72 -8.06
CA ILE A 45 7.96 3.55 -7.38
C ILE A 45 8.56 2.59 -8.40
N PHE A 46 7.80 2.23 -9.43
CA PHE A 46 8.23 1.30 -10.47
C PHE A 46 9.50 1.80 -11.17
N ASN A 47 9.53 3.06 -11.61
CA ASN A 47 10.71 3.62 -12.28
C ASN A 47 11.94 3.62 -11.39
N LYS A 48 11.78 3.96 -10.10
CA LYS A 48 12.90 3.88 -9.13
C LYS A 48 13.41 2.45 -8.98
N VAL A 49 12.50 1.48 -8.84
CA VAL A 49 12.86 0.07 -8.68
C VAL A 49 13.51 -0.48 -9.94
N LYS A 50 12.96 -0.19 -11.13
CA LYS A 50 13.50 -0.63 -12.42
C LYS A 50 14.93 -0.11 -12.62
N VAL A 51 15.18 1.16 -12.31
CA VAL A 51 16.54 1.73 -12.36
C VAL A 51 17.48 1.02 -11.40
N VAL A 52 17.09 0.75 -10.15
CA VAL A 52 17.97 0.09 -9.18
C VAL A 52 18.20 -1.39 -9.52
N VAL A 53 17.19 -2.10 -10.02
CA VAL A 53 17.33 -3.50 -10.43
C VAL A 53 18.20 -3.63 -11.69
N THR A 54 18.14 -2.67 -12.60
CA THR A 54 18.94 -2.68 -13.85
C THR A 54 20.37 -2.19 -13.63
N ASN A 55 20.58 -1.18 -12.77
CA ASN A 55 21.90 -0.69 -12.40
C ASN A 55 22.38 -1.39 -11.12
N GLU A 56 23.10 -2.51 -11.28
CA GLU A 56 23.61 -3.34 -10.17
C GLU A 56 24.50 -2.60 -9.13
N ASN A 57 24.86 -1.32 -9.33
CA ASN A 57 25.84 -0.57 -8.51
C ASN A 57 25.40 0.85 -8.05
N GLY A 58 24.10 1.13 -7.87
CA GLY A 58 23.62 2.45 -7.39
C GLY A 58 23.66 2.67 -5.86
N PRO A 59 23.86 3.90 -5.33
CA PRO A 59 24.00 4.15 -3.90
C PRO A 59 22.68 4.03 -3.12
N SER A 60 22.63 3.00 -2.27
CA SER A 60 22.12 2.97 -0.88
C SER A 60 20.92 3.86 -0.48
N LYS A 61 19.70 3.41 -0.79
CA LYS A 61 18.53 3.66 0.07
C LYS A 61 17.71 2.37 0.17
N ARG A 62 16.89 2.20 1.22
CA ARG A 62 16.20 0.93 1.56
C ARG A 62 15.33 0.34 0.41
N ILE A 63 14.97 1.16 -0.57
CA ILE A 63 14.24 0.78 -1.79
C ILE A 63 15.26 0.26 -2.83
N GLY A 64 15.08 -0.97 -3.30
CA GLY A 64 15.89 -1.54 -4.38
C GLY A 64 17.06 -2.45 -3.94
N LYS A 65 17.20 -2.77 -2.65
CA LYS A 65 18.14 -3.83 -2.20
C LYS A 65 17.71 -5.26 -2.62
N GLY A 66 16.67 -5.40 -3.44
CA GLY A 66 16.14 -6.70 -3.85
C GLY A 66 15.30 -7.41 -2.80
N LYS A 67 15.05 -6.79 -1.64
CA LYS A 67 14.24 -7.34 -0.54
C LYS A 67 12.84 -6.71 -0.44
N ASP A 68 12.49 -5.79 -1.32
CA ASP A 68 11.13 -5.23 -1.42
C ASP A 68 10.30 -5.95 -2.49
N ILE A 69 8.98 -5.93 -2.31
CA ILE A 69 8.01 -6.64 -3.16
C ILE A 69 8.14 -6.22 -4.63
N MET A 70 8.38 -4.93 -4.88
CA MET A 70 8.51 -4.43 -6.25
C MET A 70 9.77 -4.91 -6.93
N SER A 71 10.90 -4.95 -6.20
CA SER A 71 12.15 -5.52 -6.71
C SER A 71 12.00 -7.01 -6.98
N ALA A 72 11.29 -7.73 -6.11
CA ALA A 72 11.00 -9.16 -6.31
C ALA A 72 10.13 -9.38 -7.55
N LEU A 73 9.08 -8.56 -7.75
CA LEU A 73 8.22 -8.61 -8.92
C LEU A 73 8.99 -8.35 -10.22
N VAL A 74 9.82 -7.30 -10.27
CA VAL A 74 10.61 -6.97 -11.46
C VAL A 74 11.63 -8.08 -11.77
N LYS A 75 12.32 -8.61 -10.75
CA LYS A 75 13.27 -9.71 -10.93
C LYS A 75 12.59 -10.99 -11.42
N ALA A 76 11.45 -11.35 -10.83
CA ALA A 76 10.65 -12.49 -11.26
C ALA A 76 10.21 -12.34 -12.72
N ASN A 77 9.77 -11.15 -13.13
CA ASN A 77 9.39 -10.87 -14.50
C ASN A 77 10.57 -10.95 -15.48
N MET A 78 11.77 -10.53 -15.06
CA MET A 78 12.99 -10.65 -15.88
C MET A 78 13.46 -12.09 -16.05
N SER A 79 13.15 -12.98 -15.11
CA SER A 79 13.47 -14.41 -15.17
C SER A 79 12.34 -15.28 -15.75
N ALA A 80 11.20 -14.69 -16.10
CA ALA A 80 10.06 -15.39 -16.68
C ALA A 80 10.32 -15.79 -18.15
N SER A 81 9.55 -16.77 -18.63
CA SER A 81 9.51 -17.11 -20.05
C SER A 81 8.96 -15.92 -20.86
N GLU A 82 9.27 -15.81 -22.15
CA GLU A 82 8.76 -14.72 -22.98
C GLU A 82 7.22 -14.73 -23.09
N GLU A 83 6.59 -15.90 -22.92
CA GLU A 83 5.13 -16.06 -22.91
C GLU A 83 4.48 -15.54 -21.62
N ASP A 84 5.20 -15.58 -20.50
CA ASP A 84 4.74 -15.16 -19.17
C ASP A 84 5.20 -13.76 -18.77
N LYS A 85 5.96 -13.08 -19.64
CA LYS A 85 6.59 -11.80 -19.36
C LYS A 85 5.57 -10.67 -19.43
N LEU A 86 5.38 -9.99 -18.31
CA LEU A 86 4.54 -8.81 -18.22
C LEU A 86 5.23 -7.62 -18.88
N THR A 87 4.43 -6.82 -19.57
CA THR A 87 4.80 -5.49 -20.04
C THR A 87 5.02 -4.53 -18.87
N ASP A 88 5.70 -3.40 -19.12
CA ASP A 88 5.88 -2.36 -18.10
C ASP A 88 4.52 -1.85 -17.58
N GLU A 89 3.53 -1.67 -18.46
CA GLU A 89 2.19 -1.22 -18.09
C GLU A 89 1.48 -2.21 -17.16
N GLU A 90 1.59 -3.51 -17.43
CA GLU A 90 1.04 -4.55 -16.57
C GLU A 90 1.75 -4.59 -15.21
N LEU A 91 3.07 -4.44 -15.17
CA LEU A 91 3.82 -4.37 -13.91
C LEU A 91 3.42 -3.15 -13.07
N ILE A 92 3.22 -1.99 -13.70
CA ILE A 92 2.69 -0.78 -13.04
C ILE A 92 1.26 -1.01 -12.55
N GLY A 93 0.44 -1.74 -13.32
CA GLY A 93 -0.89 -2.16 -12.91
C GLY A 93 -0.88 -3.04 -11.67
N GLN A 94 0.03 -4.03 -11.61
CA GLN A 94 0.23 -4.87 -10.43
C GLN A 94 0.69 -4.06 -9.23
N ALA A 95 1.65 -3.15 -9.41
CA ALA A 95 2.12 -2.24 -8.37
C ALA A 95 0.97 -1.41 -7.76
N SER A 96 0.16 -0.83 -8.64
CA SER A 96 -1.00 -0.01 -8.25
C SER A 96 -2.03 -0.82 -7.48
N THR A 97 -2.29 -2.05 -7.91
CA THR A 97 -3.24 -2.96 -7.26
C THR A 97 -2.78 -3.34 -5.86
N ILE A 98 -1.50 -3.71 -5.71
CA ILE A 98 -0.92 -4.09 -4.42
C ILE A 98 -0.97 -2.91 -3.43
N ILE A 99 -0.55 -1.71 -3.88
CA ILE A 99 -0.56 -0.50 -3.04
C ILE A 99 -1.99 -0.16 -2.61
N PHE A 100 -2.94 -0.22 -3.54
CA PHE A 100 -4.35 0.06 -3.25
C PHE A 100 -4.91 -0.87 -2.18
N ALA A 101 -4.79 -2.18 -2.41
CA ALA A 101 -5.32 -3.19 -1.52
C ALA A 101 -4.71 -3.09 -0.11
N ALA A 102 -3.38 -2.93 -0.03
CA ALA A 102 -2.68 -2.79 1.24
C ALA A 102 -3.07 -1.50 1.99
N MET A 103 -3.21 -0.38 1.28
CA MET A 103 -3.51 0.92 1.89
C MET A 103 -4.93 0.97 2.45
N ASP A 104 -5.93 0.55 1.70
CA ASP A 104 -7.33 0.64 2.13
C ASP A 104 -7.57 -0.23 3.39
N MET A 105 -7.07 -1.47 3.39
CA MET A 105 -7.21 -2.36 4.56
C MET A 105 -6.49 -1.82 5.80
N THR A 106 -5.23 -1.39 5.66
CA THR A 106 -4.43 -0.96 6.81
C THR A 106 -4.90 0.38 7.39
N SER A 107 -5.29 1.34 6.54
CA SER A 107 -5.79 2.64 7.00
C SER A 107 -7.12 2.53 7.74
N ASN A 108 -8.06 1.72 7.22
CA ASN A 108 -9.32 1.42 7.90
C ASN A 108 -9.06 0.65 9.21
N GLY A 109 -8.14 -0.33 9.18
CA GLY A 109 -7.74 -1.10 10.35
C GLY A 109 -7.21 -0.23 11.48
N MET A 110 -6.23 0.62 11.19
CA MET A 110 -5.64 1.55 12.16
C MET A 110 -6.69 2.54 12.70
N SER A 111 -7.52 3.12 11.82
CA SER A 111 -8.58 4.05 12.22
C SER A 111 -9.55 3.39 13.20
N ARG A 112 -9.92 2.13 12.95
CA ARG A 112 -10.81 1.36 13.82
C ARG A 112 -10.16 1.01 15.15
N ILE A 113 -8.89 0.58 15.17
CA ILE A 113 -8.14 0.35 16.41
C ILE A 113 -8.11 1.62 17.27
N LEU A 114 -7.68 2.75 16.69
CA LEU A 114 -7.58 4.02 17.41
C LEU A 114 -8.94 4.48 17.95
N TYR A 115 -10.00 4.31 17.16
CA TYR A 115 -11.37 4.60 17.60
C TYR A 115 -11.75 3.73 18.81
N LEU A 116 -11.54 2.41 18.75
CA LEU A 116 -11.88 1.50 19.84
C LEU A 116 -11.07 1.77 21.11
N LEU A 117 -9.77 2.04 20.97
CA LEU A 117 -8.90 2.41 22.10
C LEU A 117 -9.40 3.70 22.78
N SER A 118 -9.81 4.71 22.00
CA SER A 118 -10.36 5.96 22.56
C SER A 118 -11.66 5.76 23.36
N LYS A 119 -12.39 4.68 23.09
CA LYS A 119 -13.63 4.31 23.80
C LYS A 119 -13.39 3.40 25.00
N HIS A 120 -12.20 2.79 25.10
CA HIS A 120 -11.86 1.84 26.16
C HIS A 120 -10.50 2.21 26.79
N PRO A 121 -10.44 3.27 27.64
CA PRO A 121 -9.19 3.75 28.22
C PRO A 121 -8.40 2.66 28.97
N ALA A 122 -9.08 1.77 29.70
CA ALA A 122 -8.41 0.66 30.40
C ALA A 122 -7.68 -0.32 29.45
N VAL A 123 -8.20 -0.53 28.24
CA VAL A 123 -7.54 -1.34 27.20
C VAL A 123 -6.35 -0.57 26.62
N GLN A 124 -6.52 0.73 26.37
CA GLN A 124 -5.45 1.60 25.90
C GLN A 124 -4.28 1.65 26.88
N ASP A 125 -4.54 1.85 28.17
CA ASP A 125 -3.52 1.92 29.21
C ASP A 125 -2.74 0.61 29.32
N ARG A 126 -3.45 -0.53 29.27
CA ARG A 126 -2.82 -1.86 29.29
C ARG A 126 -1.93 -2.10 28.06
N LEU A 127 -2.39 -1.73 26.87
CA LEU A 127 -1.59 -1.84 25.64
C LEU A 127 -0.36 -0.92 25.70
N TRP A 128 -0.54 0.31 26.14
CA TRP A 128 0.54 1.26 26.32
C TRP A 128 1.61 0.75 27.29
N GLN A 129 1.18 0.16 28.41
CA GLN A 129 2.09 -0.44 29.38
C GLN A 129 2.92 -1.58 28.77
N GLU A 130 2.29 -2.54 28.10
CA GLU A 130 2.99 -3.66 27.46
C GLU A 130 4.03 -3.17 26.44
N VAL A 131 3.65 -2.25 25.55
CA VAL A 131 4.55 -1.72 24.50
C VAL A 131 5.69 -0.91 25.11
N THR A 132 5.42 -0.09 26.13
CA THR A 132 6.43 0.77 26.75
C THR A 132 7.43 -0.05 27.58
N GLU A 133 6.96 -1.06 28.31
CA GLU A 133 7.81 -2.00 29.04
C GLU A 133 8.71 -2.78 28.07
N ALA A 134 8.15 -3.29 26.98
CA ALA A 134 8.93 -3.95 25.93
C ALA A 134 10.00 -3.02 25.33
N TYR A 135 9.63 -1.78 25.03
CA TYR A 135 10.54 -0.78 24.49
C TYR A 135 11.70 -0.46 25.45
N ALA A 136 11.40 -0.29 26.74
CA ALA A 136 12.42 -0.05 27.77
C ALA A 136 13.36 -1.25 27.95
N ASN A 137 12.81 -2.47 27.95
CA ASN A 137 13.59 -3.70 28.11
C ASN A 137 14.55 -3.98 26.95
N HIS A 138 14.27 -3.45 25.75
CA HIS A 138 15.10 -3.63 24.56
C HIS A 138 15.97 -2.40 24.25
N GLY A 139 16.23 -1.55 25.26
CA GLY A 139 17.17 -0.42 25.12
C GLY A 139 16.68 0.70 24.21
N GLY A 140 15.36 0.83 24.04
CA GLY A 140 14.76 1.85 23.20
C GLY A 140 14.76 1.54 21.70
N ASP A 141 14.93 0.27 21.32
CA ASP A 141 14.69 -0.20 19.95
C ASP A 141 13.88 -1.49 20.01
N LEU A 142 12.74 -1.52 19.32
CA LEU A 142 11.88 -2.70 19.24
C LEU A 142 12.12 -3.36 17.89
N ASP A 143 12.82 -4.49 17.89
CA ASP A 143 12.95 -5.30 16.69
C ASP A 143 11.61 -5.99 16.32
N TYR A 144 11.56 -6.51 15.09
CA TYR A 144 10.36 -7.11 14.54
C TYR A 144 9.88 -8.32 15.36
N GLU A 145 10.80 -9.20 15.80
CA GLU A 145 10.45 -10.41 16.53
C GLU A 145 9.87 -10.07 17.89
N THR A 146 10.47 -9.11 18.58
CA THR A 146 10.00 -8.59 19.87
C THR A 146 8.61 -7.99 19.73
N LEU A 147 8.41 -7.10 18.76
CA LEU A 147 7.11 -6.48 18.52
C LEU A 147 6.02 -7.52 18.20
N ASN A 148 6.36 -8.53 17.39
CA ASN A 148 5.45 -9.60 17.00
C ASN A 148 5.18 -10.61 18.15
N SER A 149 6.03 -10.63 19.18
CA SER A 149 5.86 -11.49 20.36
C SER A 149 4.94 -10.90 21.43
N LEU A 150 4.55 -9.63 21.32
CA LEU A 150 3.74 -8.94 22.31
C LEU A 150 2.30 -9.48 22.33
N PRO A 151 1.89 -10.19 23.41
CA PRO A 151 0.65 -10.96 23.39
C PRO A 151 -0.61 -10.08 23.40
N TYR A 152 -0.60 -8.94 24.09
CA TYR A 152 -1.76 -8.06 24.15
C TYR A 152 -1.90 -7.23 22.87
N LEU A 153 -0.79 -6.77 22.28
CA LEU A 153 -0.79 -6.17 20.96
C LEU A 153 -1.35 -7.13 19.89
N ASP A 154 -0.92 -8.40 19.88
CA ASP A 154 -1.48 -9.42 18.98
C ASP A 154 -2.98 -9.61 19.20
N ALA A 155 -3.44 -9.66 20.46
CA ALA A 155 -4.85 -9.76 20.79
C ALA A 155 -5.67 -8.56 20.27
N VAL A 156 -5.14 -7.33 20.39
CA VAL A 156 -5.79 -6.11 19.85
C VAL A 156 -5.88 -6.18 18.32
N CYS A 157 -4.82 -6.59 17.64
CA CYS A 157 -4.80 -6.79 16.19
C CYS A 157 -5.78 -7.88 15.74
N ARG A 158 -5.93 -8.98 16.49
CA ARG A 158 -6.91 -10.03 16.19
C ARG A 158 -8.35 -9.57 16.38
N GLU A 159 -8.62 -8.79 17.43
CA GLU A 159 -9.96 -8.24 17.66
C GLU A 159 -10.36 -7.24 16.56
N LEU A 160 -9.39 -6.54 15.97
CA LEU A 160 -9.64 -5.75 14.76
C LEU A 160 -10.19 -6.62 13.62
N LEU A 161 -9.59 -7.80 13.37
CA LEU A 161 -9.92 -8.68 12.25
C LEU A 161 -11.15 -9.58 12.47
N ARG A 162 -11.68 -9.64 13.70
CA ARG A 162 -12.84 -10.48 14.05
C ARG A 162 -14.16 -9.96 13.45
N VAL A 163 -14.23 -8.69 13.09
CA VAL A 163 -15.47 -7.95 12.81
C VAL A 163 -15.46 -7.46 11.37
#